data_AF-A0A3C1ST06-F1
#
_entry.id   AF-A0A3C1ST06-F1
#
_cell.length_a   1.000
_cell.length_b   1.000
_cell.length_c   1.000
_cell.angle_alpha   90.00
_cell.angle_beta   90.00
_cell.angle_gamma   90.00
#
_symmetry.space_group_name_H-M   'P 1'
#
loop_
_entity.id
_entity.type
_entity.pdbx_description
1 polymer ?
#
loop_
_entity_poly.entity_id
_entity_poly.type
_entity_poly.pdbx_seq_one_letter_code
_entity_poly.pdbx_strand_id
1 'polypeptide(L)'
;MNPSVLAKLEQLAVRHEEVSALLAEPEIIGDNDRFRLLSVEYAQLQPVVDGFRRYCRVLDDLASARDLAGDSDPELRALAQDELSDIETRRAEQERTLQLLLLPRDPHDAGNVFLEIRAGTGGDEAALFAGDLLRMYARYAELRGWKLEPLGESPGEHGGYKEVITRIIGHGAYSRLKFE
;
A
#
# COMPACT_ATOMS: atom_id res chain seq x y z
N MET A 1 17.16 -12.42 -8.45
CA MET A 1 16.14 -12.94 -7.50
C MET A 1 16.36 -14.40 -7.17
N ASN A 2 16.17 -14.79 -5.91
CA ASN A 2 16.25 -16.19 -5.47
C ASN A 2 15.07 -17.01 -6.04
N PRO A 3 15.28 -18.25 -6.53
CA PRO A 3 14.21 -19.14 -7.03
C PRO A 3 12.99 -19.28 -6.11
N SER A 4 13.21 -19.32 -4.79
CA SER A 4 12.13 -19.42 -3.80
C SER A 4 11.20 -18.19 -3.83
N VAL A 5 11.78 -17.00 -4.03
CA VAL A 5 11.01 -15.74 -4.12
C VAL A 5 10.21 -15.67 -5.42
N LEU A 6 10.78 -16.15 -6.53
CA LEU A 6 10.08 -16.24 -7.81
C LEU A 6 8.86 -17.17 -7.73
N ALA A 7 9.04 -18.37 -7.19
CA ALA A 7 7.93 -19.32 -6.99
C ALA A 7 6.81 -18.72 -6.13
N LYS A 8 7.16 -17.94 -5.10
CA LYS A 8 6.17 -17.22 -4.27
C LYS A 8 5.42 -16.16 -5.07
N LEU A 9 6.10 -15.38 -5.91
CA LEU A 9 5.46 -14.36 -6.75
C LEU A 9 4.51 -14.98 -7.77
N GLU A 10 4.90 -16.11 -8.37
CA GLU A 10 4.05 -16.89 -9.27
C GLU A 10 2.79 -17.39 -8.56
N GLN A 11 2.94 -17.97 -7.36
CA GLN A 11 1.79 -18.39 -6.54
C GLN A 11 0.84 -17.23 -6.23
N LEU A 12 1.37 -16.05 -5.89
CA LEU A 12 0.54 -14.86 -5.62
C LEU A 12 -0.16 -14.35 -6.89
N ALA A 13 0.47 -14.46 -8.05
CA ALA A 13 -0.14 -14.12 -9.33
C ALA A 13 -1.29 -15.08 -9.69
N VAL A 14 -1.07 -16.39 -9.54
CA VAL A 14 -2.12 -17.41 -9.71
C VAL A 14 -3.29 -17.13 -8.76
N ARG A 15 -3.00 -16.87 -7.49
CA ARG A 15 -4.04 -16.56 -6.50
C ARG A 15 -4.84 -15.31 -6.87
N HIS A 16 -4.19 -14.28 -7.40
CA HIS A 16 -4.88 -13.06 -7.85
C HIS A 16 -5.86 -13.35 -8.99
N GLU A 17 -5.48 -14.19 -9.95
CA GLU A 17 -6.35 -14.63 -11.04
C GLU A 17 -7.53 -15.47 -10.53
N GLU A 18 -7.29 -16.40 -9.60
CA GLU A 18 -8.34 -17.17 -8.93
C GLU A 18 -9.35 -16.25 -8.24
N VAL A 19 -8.88 -15.29 -7.44
CA VAL A 19 -9.74 -14.33 -6.72
C VAL A 19 -10.53 -13.47 -7.70
N SER A 20 -9.90 -13.04 -8.80
CA SER A 20 -10.57 -12.31 -9.88
C SER A 20 -11.72 -13.11 -10.48
N ALA A 21 -11.50 -14.40 -10.77
CA ALA A 21 -12.52 -15.30 -11.30
C ALA A 21 -13.67 -15.50 -10.30
N LEU A 22 -13.35 -15.74 -9.02
CA LEU A 22 -14.34 -15.87 -7.94
C LEU A 22 -15.21 -14.60 -7.81
N LEU A 23 -14.61 -13.41 -7.89
CA LEU A 23 -15.35 -12.14 -7.81
C LEU A 23 -16.34 -11.93 -8.98
N ALA A 24 -16.17 -12.65 -10.09
CA ALA A 24 -17.10 -12.64 -11.21
C ALA A 24 -18.24 -13.66 -11.08
N GLU A 25 -18.19 -14.56 -10.09
CA GLU A 25 -19.22 -15.59 -9.90
C GLU A 25 -20.51 -15.00 -9.29
N PRO A 26 -21.71 -15.30 -9.85
CA PRO A 26 -22.97 -14.80 -9.31
C PRO A 26 -23.23 -15.16 -7.85
N GLU A 27 -22.78 -16.34 -7.42
CA GLU A 27 -22.91 -16.80 -6.04
C GLU A 27 -22.10 -15.94 -5.06
N ILE A 28 -20.92 -15.47 -5.49
CA ILE A 28 -20.07 -14.57 -4.70
C ILE A 28 -20.66 -13.16 -4.70
N ILE A 29 -21.12 -12.66 -5.85
CA ILE A 29 -21.75 -11.34 -5.96
C ILE A 29 -23.01 -11.25 -5.08
N GLY A 30 -23.75 -12.35 -4.94
CA GLY A 30 -24.92 -12.43 -4.05
C GLY A 30 -24.58 -12.49 -2.55
N ASP A 31 -23.34 -12.78 -2.18
CA ASP A 31 -22.86 -12.87 -0.80
C ASP A 31 -21.95 -11.68 -0.45
N ASN A 32 -22.54 -10.65 0.17
CA ASN A 32 -21.84 -9.41 0.50
C ASN A 32 -20.58 -9.62 1.35
N ASP A 33 -20.58 -10.58 2.27
CA ASP A 33 -19.45 -10.81 3.17
C ASP A 33 -18.29 -11.48 2.43
N ARG A 34 -18.59 -12.53 1.64
CA ARG A 34 -17.56 -13.18 0.80
C ARG A 34 -17.03 -12.24 -0.27
N PHE A 35 -17.89 -11.47 -0.92
CA PHE A 35 -17.50 -10.49 -1.93
C PHE A 35 -16.55 -9.44 -1.34
N ARG A 36 -16.86 -8.92 -0.15
CA ARG A 36 -16.01 -7.93 0.54
C ARG A 36 -14.66 -8.52 0.90
N LEU A 37 -14.61 -9.74 1.44
CA LEU A 37 -13.36 -10.41 1.80
C LEU A 37 -12.46 -10.64 0.58
N LEU A 38 -13.02 -11.18 -0.51
CA LEU A 38 -12.29 -11.42 -1.74
C LEU A 38 -11.85 -10.11 -2.41
N SER A 39 -12.66 -9.05 -2.34
CA SER A 39 -12.29 -7.73 -2.86
C SER A 39 -11.07 -7.14 -2.13
N VAL A 40 -10.99 -7.33 -0.81
CA VAL A 40 -9.83 -6.92 -0.01
C VAL A 40 -8.59 -7.73 -0.38
N GLU A 41 -8.73 -9.05 -0.50
CA GLU A 41 -7.63 -9.94 -0.94
C GLU A 41 -7.11 -9.53 -2.33
N TYR A 42 -8.01 -9.34 -3.29
CA TYR A 42 -7.69 -8.88 -4.65
C TYR A 42 -6.90 -7.57 -4.62
N ALA A 43 -7.38 -6.57 -3.88
CA ALA A 43 -6.74 -5.27 -3.75
C ALA A 43 -5.36 -5.34 -3.08
N GLN A 44 -5.15 -6.30 -2.16
CA GLN A 44 -3.86 -6.52 -1.51
C GLN A 44 -2.85 -7.20 -2.44
N LEU A 45 -3.30 -8.14 -3.28
CA LEU A 45 -2.45 -8.87 -4.23
C LEU A 45 -2.08 -8.00 -5.45
N GLN A 46 -2.97 -7.13 -5.90
CA GLN A 46 -2.81 -6.31 -7.12
C GLN A 46 -1.43 -5.61 -7.24
N PRO A 47 -0.91 -4.90 -6.21
CA PRO A 47 0.39 -4.21 -6.33
C PRO A 47 1.57 -5.17 -6.52
N VAL A 48 1.51 -6.36 -5.89
CA VAL A 48 2.55 -7.39 -6.02
C VAL A 48 2.53 -7.95 -7.44
N VAL A 49 1.34 -8.29 -7.96
CA VAL A 49 1.17 -8.86 -9.30
C VAL A 49 1.57 -7.86 -10.38
N ASP A 50 1.18 -6.59 -10.25
CA ASP A 50 1.59 -5.55 -11.20
C ASP A 50 3.10 -5.30 -11.15
N GLY A 51 3.70 -5.34 -9.96
CA GLY A 51 5.15 -5.31 -9.79
C GLY A 51 5.83 -6.50 -10.48
N PHE A 52 5.26 -7.69 -10.35
CA PHE A 52 5.81 -8.90 -10.92
C PHE A 52 5.73 -8.88 -12.45
N ARG A 53 4.58 -8.47 -13.01
CA ARG A 53 4.42 -8.27 -14.47
C ARG A 53 5.40 -7.26 -15.04
N ARG A 54 5.70 -6.16 -14.32
CA ARG A 54 6.73 -5.19 -14.72
C ARG A 54 8.12 -5.81 -14.69
N TYR A 55 8.43 -6.60 -13.67
CA TYR A 55 9.70 -7.31 -13.57
C TYR A 55 9.89 -8.33 -14.70
N CYS A 56 8.86 -9.14 -15.01
CA CYS A 56 8.89 -10.07 -16.15
C CYS A 56 9.18 -9.36 -17.47
N ARG A 57 8.51 -8.23 -17.75
CA ARG A 57 8.80 -7.43 -18.94
C ARG A 57 10.24 -6.95 -19.00
N VAL A 58 10.82 -6.52 -17.88
CA VAL A 58 12.25 -6.14 -17.84
C VAL A 58 13.16 -7.34 -18.10
N LEU A 59 12.79 -8.56 -17.69
CA LEU A 59 13.54 -9.75 -18.03
C LEU A 59 13.45 -10.09 -19.53
N ASP A 60 12.27 -9.90 -20.14
CA ASP A 60 12.06 -10.10 -21.58
C ASP A 60 12.85 -9.05 -22.40
N ASP A 61 12.84 -7.79 -21.98
CA ASP A 61 13.66 -6.70 -22.54
C ASP A 61 15.15 -7.06 -22.47
N LEU A 62 15.59 -7.56 -21.31
CA LEU A 62 16.99 -7.94 -21.07
C LEU A 62 17.42 -9.14 -21.92
N ALA A 63 16.56 -10.13 -22.10
CA ALA A 63 16.83 -11.27 -22.98
C ALA A 63 16.98 -10.80 -24.44
N SER A 64 16.04 -9.97 -24.90
CA SER A 64 16.05 -9.41 -26.26
C SER A 64 17.31 -8.57 -26.53
N ALA A 65 17.70 -7.70 -25.59
CA ALA A 65 18.91 -6.89 -25.70
C ALA A 65 20.20 -7.74 -25.69
N ARG A 66 20.24 -8.84 -24.93
CA ARG A 66 21.37 -9.76 -24.93
C ARG A 66 21.51 -10.50 -26.26
N ASP A 67 20.39 -10.91 -26.85
CA ASP A 67 20.38 -11.55 -28.17
C ASP A 67 20.87 -10.56 -29.25
N LEU A 68 20.41 -9.31 -29.22
CA LEU A 68 20.84 -8.26 -30.14
C LEU A 68 22.32 -7.86 -29.96
N ALA A 69 22.83 -7.90 -28.72
CA ALA A 69 24.25 -7.72 -28.44
C ALA A 69 25.13 -8.88 -28.97
N GLY A 70 24.53 -9.97 -29.43
CA GLY A 70 25.18 -11.05 -30.16
C GLY A 70 25.11 -10.92 -31.68
N ASP A 71 24.41 -9.90 -32.21
CA ASP A 71 24.18 -9.76 -33.65
C ASP A 71 25.49 -9.51 -34.42
N SER A 72 25.52 -9.96 -35.67
CA SER A 72 26.61 -9.75 -36.62
C SER A 72 26.84 -8.28 -37.00
N ASP A 73 25.78 -7.45 -37.00
CA ASP A 73 25.85 -6.02 -37.30
C ASP A 73 26.51 -5.23 -36.15
N PRO A 74 27.66 -4.57 -36.38
CA PRO A 74 28.36 -3.81 -35.35
C PRO A 74 27.56 -2.63 -34.78
N GLU A 75 26.71 -1.97 -35.58
CA GLU A 75 25.91 -0.82 -35.11
C GLU A 75 24.79 -1.28 -34.18
N LEU A 76 24.07 -2.35 -34.55
CA LEU A 76 23.05 -2.96 -33.69
C LEU A 76 23.66 -3.50 -32.40
N ARG A 77 24.83 -4.12 -32.49
CA ARG A 77 25.54 -4.64 -31.32
C ARG A 77 25.93 -3.55 -30.33
N ALA A 78 26.47 -2.43 -30.83
CA ALA A 78 26.87 -1.30 -30.00
C ALA A 78 25.65 -0.66 -29.30
N LEU A 79 24.56 -0.46 -30.04
CA LEU A 79 23.31 0.06 -29.49
C LEU A 79 22.76 -0.84 -28.37
N ALA A 80 22.72 -2.15 -28.60
CA ALA A 80 22.26 -3.10 -27.60
C ALA A 80 23.13 -3.11 -26.33
N GLN A 81 24.45 -3.00 -26.48
CA GLN A 81 25.37 -2.95 -25.35
C GLN A 81 25.16 -1.71 -24.46
N ASP A 82 24.88 -0.56 -25.08
CA ASP A 82 24.56 0.67 -24.34
C ASP A 82 23.25 0.53 -23.55
N GLU A 83 22.22 -0.09 -24.14
CA GLU A 83 20.92 -0.30 -23.48
C GLU A 83 20.96 -1.32 -22.33
N LEU A 84 21.86 -2.33 -22.38
CA LEU A 84 21.94 -3.38 -21.37
C LEU A 84 22.19 -2.84 -19.96
N SER A 85 23.00 -1.78 -19.82
CA SER A 85 23.30 -1.16 -18.52
C SER A 85 22.05 -0.56 -17.87
N ASP A 86 21.23 0.12 -18.67
CA ASP A 86 20.00 0.76 -18.21
C ASP A 86 18.94 -0.28 -17.86
N ILE A 87 18.83 -1.36 -18.64
CA ILE A 87 17.90 -2.46 -18.38
C ILE A 87 18.29 -3.22 -17.09
N GLU A 88 19.58 -3.49 -16.86
CA GLU A 88 20.03 -4.13 -15.61
C GLU A 88 19.77 -3.24 -14.38
N THR A 89 19.92 -1.93 -14.52
CA THR A 89 19.57 -0.97 -13.46
C THR A 89 18.08 -1.03 -13.14
N ARG A 90 17.23 -0.95 -14.17
CA ARG A 90 15.77 -1.09 -14.03
C ARG A 90 15.39 -2.43 -13.40
N ARG A 91 16.06 -3.53 -13.78
CA ARG A 91 15.85 -4.87 -13.21
C ARG A 91 16.11 -4.88 -11.72
N ALA A 92 17.24 -4.30 -11.27
CA ALA A 92 17.61 -4.24 -9.87
C ALA A 92 16.60 -3.41 -9.04
N GLU A 93 16.13 -2.28 -9.59
CA GLU A 93 15.11 -1.45 -8.95
C GLU A 93 13.75 -2.16 -8.82
N GLN A 94 13.31 -2.86 -9.87
CA GLN A 94 12.08 -3.65 -9.83
C GLN A 94 12.21 -4.82 -8.85
N GLU A 95 13.36 -5.49 -8.81
CA GLU A 95 13.62 -6.57 -7.84
C GLU A 95 13.54 -6.05 -6.39
N ARG A 96 14.14 -4.89 -6.09
CA ARG A 96 14.05 -4.26 -4.77
C ARG A 96 12.61 -3.87 -4.42
N THR A 97 11.89 -3.30 -5.37
CA THR A 97 10.48 -2.92 -5.18
C THR A 97 9.62 -4.14 -4.86
N LEU A 98 9.82 -5.24 -5.57
CA LEU A 98 9.12 -6.51 -5.31
C LEU A 98 9.42 -7.08 -3.93
N GLN A 99 10.69 -7.05 -3.50
CA GLN A 99 11.07 -7.51 -2.17
C GLN A 99 10.36 -6.71 -1.07
N LEU A 100 10.23 -5.39 -1.23
CA LEU A 100 9.47 -4.54 -0.29
C LEU A 100 7.98 -4.88 -0.27
N LEU A 101 7.39 -5.16 -1.44
CA LEU A 101 5.98 -5.55 -1.55
C LEU A 101 5.68 -6.92 -0.92
N LEU A 102 6.67 -7.79 -0.84
CA LEU A 102 6.56 -9.13 -0.23
C LEU A 102 6.71 -9.12 1.30
N LEU A 103 7.05 -7.98 1.90
CA LEU A 103 7.07 -7.85 3.35
C LEU A 103 5.66 -8.07 3.91
N PRO A 104 5.51 -8.83 5.00
CA PRO A 104 4.21 -9.05 5.61
C PRO A 104 3.59 -7.71 5.99
N ARG A 105 2.37 -7.48 5.51
CA ARG A 105 1.58 -6.31 5.89
C ARG A 105 0.89 -6.58 7.23
N ASP A 106 0.64 -5.52 7.98
CA ASP A 106 -0.19 -5.62 9.17
C ASP A 106 -1.64 -5.90 8.70
N PRO A 107 -2.33 -6.92 9.23
CA PRO A 107 -3.72 -7.21 8.87
C PRO A 107 -4.66 -6.02 9.11
N HIS A 108 -4.28 -5.09 9.98
CA HIS A 108 -5.03 -3.89 10.28
C HIS A 108 -4.67 -2.68 9.41
N ASP A 109 -3.64 -2.76 8.55
CA ASP A 109 -3.17 -1.61 7.76
C ASP A 109 -4.28 -0.95 6.93
N ALA A 110 -5.20 -1.74 6.38
CA ALA A 110 -6.34 -1.25 5.60
C ALA A 110 -7.48 -0.67 6.44
N GLY A 111 -7.43 -0.83 7.77
CA GLY A 111 -8.50 -0.52 8.70
C GLY A 111 -8.67 0.96 9.02
N ASN A 112 -9.83 1.24 9.61
CA ASN A 112 -10.12 2.51 10.29
C ASN A 112 -9.32 2.60 11.59
N VAL A 113 -9.23 3.79 12.18
CA VAL A 113 -8.57 4.00 13.47
C VAL A 113 -9.43 4.80 14.43
N PHE A 114 -9.36 4.47 15.71
CA PHE A 114 -9.86 5.33 16.78
C PHE A 114 -8.69 6.18 17.27
N LEU A 115 -8.85 7.50 17.18
CA LEU A 115 -7.88 8.47 17.67
C LEU A 115 -8.41 9.04 18.98
N GLU A 116 -7.66 8.82 20.05
CA GLU A 116 -7.95 9.31 21.39
C GLU A 116 -6.86 10.30 21.80
N ILE A 117 -7.26 11.55 22.02
CA ILE A 117 -6.34 12.63 22.42
C ILE A 117 -6.73 13.04 23.83
N ARG A 118 -5.77 12.96 24.76
CA ARG A 118 -5.96 13.29 26.18
C ARG A 118 -4.99 14.39 26.59
N ALA A 119 -5.49 15.37 27.34
CA ALA A 119 -4.65 16.40 27.94
C ALA A 119 -3.75 15.76 29.01
N GLY A 120 -2.44 16.01 28.90
CA GLY A 120 -1.45 15.59 29.89
C GLY A 120 -1.27 16.60 31.01
N THR A 121 -0.03 16.76 31.47
CA THR A 121 0.34 17.82 32.43
C THR A 121 0.25 19.21 31.79
N GLY A 122 -0.24 20.21 32.53
CA GLY A 122 -0.33 21.59 32.04
C GLY A 122 -1.75 22.20 32.09
N GLY A 123 -2.74 21.46 32.60
CA GLY A 123 -4.08 22.00 32.82
C GLY A 123 -4.71 22.55 31.53
N ASP A 124 -5.06 23.84 31.54
CA ASP A 124 -5.70 24.51 30.40
C ASP A 124 -4.82 24.54 29.13
N GLU A 125 -3.51 24.69 29.27
CA GLU A 125 -2.58 24.70 28.12
C GLU A 125 -2.57 23.34 27.42
N ALA A 126 -2.59 22.25 28.21
CA ALA A 126 -2.67 20.90 27.68
C ALA A 126 -4.03 20.64 26.99
N ALA A 127 -5.12 21.18 27.53
CA ALA A 127 -6.45 21.07 26.92
C ALA A 127 -6.52 21.81 25.57
N LEU A 128 -5.97 23.02 25.50
CA LEU A 128 -5.86 23.78 24.25
C LEU A 128 -5.03 23.03 23.20
N PHE A 129 -3.89 22.47 23.61
CA PHE A 129 -3.03 21.69 22.71
C PHE A 129 -3.72 20.42 22.19
N ALA A 130 -4.52 19.73 23.01
CA ALA A 130 -5.33 18.60 22.55
C ALA A 130 -6.33 19.02 21.45
N GLY A 131 -6.92 20.23 21.56
CA GLY A 131 -7.75 20.81 20.52
C GLY A 131 -6.98 21.11 19.23
N ASP A 132 -5.74 21.61 19.35
CA ASP A 132 -4.87 21.84 18.21
C ASP A 132 -4.49 20.55 17.48
N LEU A 133 -4.18 19.49 18.24
CA LEU A 133 -3.92 18.16 17.68
C LEU A 133 -5.15 17.60 16.96
N LEU A 134 -6.34 17.70 17.57
CA LEU A 134 -7.57 17.26 16.91
C LEU A 134 -7.76 17.99 15.57
N ARG A 135 -7.55 19.32 15.55
CA ARG A 135 -7.65 20.12 14.33
C ARG A 135 -6.61 19.72 13.29
N MET A 136 -5.38 19.44 13.71
CA MET A 136 -4.30 18.96 12.84
C MET A 136 -4.69 17.62 12.18
N TYR A 137 -5.13 16.64 12.97
CA TYR A 137 -5.52 15.33 12.46
C TYR A 137 -6.80 15.37 11.62
N ALA A 138 -7.78 16.21 11.99
CA ALA A 138 -8.96 16.46 11.18
C ALA A 138 -8.58 16.97 9.79
N ARG A 139 -7.67 17.95 9.73
CA ARG A 139 -7.19 18.49 8.44
C ARG A 139 -6.43 17.45 7.62
N TYR A 140 -5.60 16.64 8.26
CA TYR A 140 -4.88 15.56 7.59
C TYR A 140 -5.83 14.51 6.99
N ALA A 141 -6.87 14.13 7.74
CA ALA A 141 -7.89 13.20 7.27
C ALA A 141 -8.70 13.77 6.09
N GLU A 142 -9.11 15.04 6.12
CA GLU A 142 -9.76 15.71 5.00
C GLU A 142 -8.93 15.65 3.72
N LEU A 143 -7.62 15.95 3.81
CA LEU A 143 -6.70 15.91 2.68
C LEU A 143 -6.56 14.50 2.07
N ARG A 144 -6.86 13.46 2.85
CA ARG A 144 -6.84 12.05 2.43
C ARG A 144 -8.23 11.56 1.98
N GLY A 145 -9.26 12.39 2.04
CA GLY A 145 -10.65 11.99 1.78
C GLY A 145 -11.22 11.05 2.84
N TRP A 146 -10.66 11.02 4.04
CA TRP A 146 -11.17 10.25 5.16
C TRP A 146 -12.26 11.01 5.90
N LYS A 147 -13.21 10.27 6.48
CA LYS A 147 -14.31 10.83 7.28
C LYS A 147 -13.93 10.77 8.77
N LEU A 148 -14.06 11.90 9.47
CA LEU A 148 -14.06 11.92 10.93
C LEU A 148 -15.48 11.69 11.48
N GLU A 149 -15.59 10.88 12.52
CA GLU A 149 -16.80 10.65 13.28
C GLU A 149 -16.46 10.83 14.77
N PRO A 150 -16.80 11.99 15.37
CA PRO A 150 -16.63 12.22 16.80
C PRO A 150 -17.48 11.22 17.60
N LEU A 151 -16.90 10.64 18.65
CA LEU A 151 -17.57 9.65 19.50
C LEU A 151 -17.78 10.14 20.93
N GLY A 152 -16.89 10.98 21.44
CA GLY A 152 -16.99 11.54 22.78
C GLY A 152 -15.96 12.65 22.99
N GLU A 153 -16.33 13.62 23.81
CA GLU A 153 -15.47 14.74 24.17
C GLU A 153 -15.70 15.15 25.62
N SER A 154 -14.63 15.56 26.28
CA SER A 154 -14.62 16.23 27.57
C SER A 154 -13.94 17.58 27.39
N PRO A 155 -14.69 18.69 27.34
CA PRO A 155 -14.11 20.02 27.14
C PRO A 155 -13.14 20.44 28.25
N GLY A 156 -12.16 21.27 27.89
CA GLY A 156 -11.34 22.03 28.84
C GLY A 156 -12.12 23.18 29.49
N GLU A 157 -11.62 23.71 30.61
CA GLU A 157 -12.28 24.82 31.32
C GLU A 157 -12.15 26.15 30.56
N HIS A 158 -11.00 26.38 29.94
CA HIS A 158 -10.72 27.59 29.15
C HIS A 158 -10.65 27.32 27.63
N GLY A 159 -11.27 26.22 27.17
CA GLY A 159 -11.28 25.78 25.78
C GLY A 159 -10.41 24.55 25.53
N GLY A 160 -10.48 24.02 24.30
CA GLY A 160 -9.86 22.74 23.94
C GLY A 160 -10.55 21.55 24.63
N TYR A 161 -9.80 20.45 24.82
CA TYR A 161 -10.35 19.18 25.33
C TYR A 161 -9.45 18.55 26.40
N LYS A 162 -10.05 18.15 27.52
CA LYS A 162 -9.42 17.21 28.48
C LYS A 162 -9.29 15.82 27.83
N GLU A 163 -10.28 15.40 27.06
CA GLU A 163 -10.29 14.16 26.29
C GLU A 163 -11.15 14.36 25.03
N VAL A 164 -10.72 13.79 23.91
CA VAL A 164 -11.56 13.67 22.70
C VAL A 164 -11.27 12.36 22.00
N ILE A 165 -12.34 11.66 21.62
CA ILE A 165 -12.31 10.37 20.93
C ILE A 165 -13.02 10.55 19.60
N THR A 166 -12.31 10.26 18.50
CA THR A 166 -12.83 10.33 17.14
C THR A 166 -12.46 9.07 16.37
N ARG A 167 -13.40 8.58 15.58
CA ARG A 167 -13.14 7.52 14.62
C ARG A 167 -12.79 8.14 13.27
N ILE A 168 -11.64 7.76 12.73
CA ILE A 168 -11.22 8.13 11.38
C ILE A 168 -11.55 6.95 10.46
N ILE A 169 -12.51 7.16 9.56
CA ILE A 169 -13.02 6.17 8.61
C ILE A 169 -12.40 6.43 7.24
N GLY A 170 -11.62 5.48 6.77
CA GLY A 170 -10.95 5.58 5.49
C GLY A 170 -9.98 4.44 5.27
N HIS A 171 -9.88 3.99 4.02
CA HIS A 171 -8.96 2.92 3.66
C HIS A 171 -7.51 3.33 3.97
N GLY A 172 -6.80 2.51 4.75
CA GLY A 172 -5.40 2.77 5.08
C GLY A 172 -5.19 3.72 6.27
N ALA A 173 -6.24 4.15 6.98
CA ALA A 173 -6.12 5.13 8.06
C ALA A 173 -5.22 4.64 9.20
N TYR A 174 -5.41 3.39 9.64
CA TYR A 174 -4.58 2.77 10.67
C TYR A 174 -3.10 2.70 10.25
N SER A 175 -2.79 2.22 9.04
CA SER A 175 -1.38 2.08 8.58
C SER A 175 -0.56 3.37 8.67
N ARG A 176 -1.23 4.52 8.54
CA ARG A 176 -0.61 5.85 8.54
C ARG A 176 -0.49 6.46 9.92
N LEU A 177 -1.42 6.15 10.82
CA LEU A 177 -1.55 6.78 12.14
C LEU A 177 -1.11 5.86 13.30
N LYS A 178 -0.72 4.61 13.02
CA LYS A 178 -0.30 3.63 14.04
C LYS A 178 0.96 3.98 14.83
N PHE A 179 1.69 5.02 14.43
CA PHE A 179 2.93 5.47 15.08
C PHE A 179 2.79 6.84 15.74
N GLU A 180 1.58 7.39 15.77
CA GLU A 180 1.26 8.63 16.49
C GLU A 180 1.17 8.39 18.01
#